data_AF-A0A376TSB0-F1
#
_entry.id   AF-A0A376TSB0-F1
#
_cell.length_a   1.000
_cell.length_b   1.000
_cell.length_c   1.000
_cell.angle_alpha   90.00
_cell.angle_beta   90.00
_cell.angle_gamma   90.00
#
_symmetry.space_group_name_H-M   'P 1'
#
loop_
_entity.id
_entity.type
_entity.pdbx_description
1 polymer ?
#
loop_
_entity_poly.entity_id
_entity_poly.type
_entity_poly.pdbx_seq_one_letter_code
_entity_poly.pdbx_strand_id
1 'polypeptide(L)'
;MVVYSGAKAFNAPTSGFITGKKIWIAACKAQHHGIARAMKIGKENMVGLVYALENYHQGQAVITAEQLQPVVEAISAIHGLTADIEQDEAGRAIWRIRIRVNAQELGVDARVVEAQLRGGDIAIYARRYNLHQGVFSLDPRTVAEGEMALIVARLKEIADHAKD
;
A
#
# COMPACT_ATOMS: atom_id res chain seq x y z
N MET A 1 10.20 4.49 29.16
CA MET A 1 9.59 3.26 28.61
C MET A 1 9.03 3.63 27.26
N VAL A 2 9.15 2.75 26.26
CA VAL A 2 8.61 3.00 24.92
C VAL A 2 7.75 1.82 24.52
N VAL A 3 6.65 2.11 23.82
CA VAL A 3 5.69 1.12 23.33
C VAL A 3 5.61 1.25 21.82
N TYR A 4 5.72 0.12 21.13
CA TYR A 4 5.69 0.07 19.67
C TYR A 4 4.57 -0.83 19.17
N SER A 5 3.96 -0.44 18.05
CA SER A 5 3.13 -1.34 17.25
C SER A 5 4.04 -2.18 16.36
N GLY A 6 3.90 -3.52 16.42
CA GLY A 6 4.64 -4.42 15.55
C GLY A 6 4.18 -4.31 14.09
N ALA A 7 2.88 -4.20 13.85
CA ALA A 7 2.29 -4.15 12.50
C ALA A 7 2.44 -2.81 11.75
N LYS A 8 3.40 -1.98 12.15
CA LYS A 8 3.72 -0.71 11.48
C LYS A 8 5.12 -0.82 10.88
N ALA A 9 6.08 -0.07 11.44
CA ALA A 9 7.44 -0.03 10.92
C ALA A 9 8.07 -1.42 10.78
N PHE A 10 7.76 -2.36 11.68
CA PHE A 10 8.37 -3.68 11.69
C PHE A 10 7.71 -4.69 10.74
N ASN A 11 6.56 -4.36 10.12
CA ASN A 11 5.79 -5.30 9.29
C ASN A 11 5.49 -6.65 9.99
N ALA A 12 5.38 -6.66 11.31
CA ALA A 12 4.99 -7.85 12.06
C ALA A 12 3.47 -8.10 11.96
N PRO A 13 2.97 -9.30 12.28
CA PRO A 13 1.56 -9.50 12.56
C PRO A 13 1.06 -8.56 13.67
N THR A 14 -0.26 -8.37 13.77
CA THR A 14 -0.89 -7.51 14.80
C THR A 14 -0.35 -7.83 16.18
N SER A 15 0.47 -6.92 16.70
CA SER A 15 1.25 -7.11 17.93
C SER A 15 1.75 -5.77 18.45
N GLY A 16 2.23 -5.76 19.68
CA GLY A 16 2.97 -4.65 20.24
C GLY A 16 3.99 -5.14 21.25
N PHE A 17 5.06 -4.37 21.43
CA PHE A 17 6.06 -4.66 22.44
C PHE A 17 6.42 -3.42 23.24
N ILE A 18 6.87 -3.67 24.47
CA ILE A 18 7.29 -2.65 25.43
C ILE A 18 8.77 -2.84 25.67
N THR A 19 9.55 -1.77 25.60
CA THR A 19 10.98 -1.78 25.89
C THR A 19 11.38 -0.60 26.79
N GLY A 20 12.50 -0.74 27.49
CA GLY A 20 13.05 0.28 28.38
C GLY A 20 13.70 -0.30 29.64
N LYS A 21 13.83 0.55 30.67
CA LYS A 21 14.49 0.17 31.93
C LYS A 21 13.79 -1.01 32.62
N LYS A 22 14.59 -1.88 33.25
CA LYS A 22 14.14 -3.11 33.94
C LYS A 22 12.98 -2.87 34.92
N ILE A 23 12.99 -1.76 35.65
CA ILE A 23 11.91 -1.38 36.59
C ILE A 23 10.54 -1.27 35.90
N TRP A 24 10.50 -0.73 34.68
CA TRP A 24 9.26 -0.54 33.93
C TRP A 24 8.77 -1.86 33.35
N ILE A 25 9.69 -2.69 32.85
CA ILE A 25 9.36 -4.03 32.35
C ILE A 25 8.83 -4.91 33.49
N ALA A 26 9.40 -4.82 34.69
CA ALA A 26 8.90 -5.53 35.86
C ALA A 26 7.47 -5.09 36.22
N ALA A 27 7.20 -3.78 36.20
CA ALA A 27 5.85 -3.25 36.44
C ALA A 27 4.84 -3.75 35.38
N CYS A 28 5.20 -3.76 34.09
CA CYS A 28 4.35 -4.32 33.04
C CYS A 28 4.12 -5.82 33.21
N LYS A 29 5.14 -6.60 33.60
CA LYS A 29 5.00 -8.04 33.85
C LYS A 29 4.08 -8.33 35.04
N ALA A 30 4.11 -7.50 36.08
CA ALA A 30 3.20 -7.64 37.23
C ALA A 30 1.72 -7.55 36.81
N GLN A 31 1.41 -6.81 35.74
CA GLN A 31 0.04 -6.73 35.17
C GLN A 31 -0.44 -8.06 34.57
N HIS A 32 0.39 -9.11 34.50
CA HIS A 32 -0.09 -10.46 34.21
C HIS A 32 -1.12 -10.95 35.24
N HIS A 33 -1.05 -10.45 36.48
CA HIS A 33 -2.07 -10.67 37.51
C HIS A 33 -3.26 -9.71 37.40
N GLY A 34 -3.22 -8.78 36.45
CA GLY A 34 -4.29 -7.82 36.14
C GLY A 34 -4.67 -7.89 34.65
N ILE A 35 -4.74 -6.73 33.99
CA ILE A 35 -5.28 -6.61 32.63
C ILE A 35 -4.43 -7.30 31.54
N ALA A 36 -3.13 -7.49 31.76
CA ALA A 36 -2.24 -7.95 30.70
C ALA A 36 -2.51 -9.40 30.28
N ARG A 37 -3.14 -10.22 31.13
CA ARG A 37 -3.50 -11.60 30.77
C ARG A 37 -4.54 -11.66 29.66
N ALA A 38 -5.52 -10.75 29.67
CA ALA A 38 -6.54 -10.63 28.64
C ALA A 38 -5.98 -10.00 27.36
N MET A 39 -4.98 -9.12 27.48
CA MET A 39 -4.29 -8.48 26.35
C MET A 39 -3.19 -9.34 25.72
N LYS A 40 -2.96 -10.57 26.22
CA LYS A 40 -1.89 -11.44 25.73
C LYS A 40 -2.17 -11.88 24.29
N ILE A 41 -1.24 -11.59 23.39
CA ILE A 41 -1.30 -12.03 21.99
C ILE A 41 -1.06 -13.55 21.83
N GLY A 42 -1.51 -14.09 20.70
CA GLY A 42 -1.30 -15.51 20.31
C GLY A 42 0.17 -15.86 20.09
N LYS A 43 0.47 -17.17 20.04
CA LYS A 43 1.85 -17.66 19.85
C LYS A 43 2.38 -17.30 18.46
N GLU A 44 1.51 -17.34 17.47
CA GLU A 44 1.73 -16.98 16.08
C GLU A 44 2.18 -15.52 15.96
N ASN A 45 1.48 -14.61 16.63
CA ASN A 45 1.85 -13.19 16.66
C ASN A 45 3.18 -12.95 17.40
N MET A 46 3.46 -13.70 18.48
CA MET A 46 4.74 -13.59 19.18
C MET A 46 5.91 -14.03 18.29
N VAL A 47 5.80 -15.21 17.65
CA VAL A 47 6.84 -15.73 16.75
C VAL A 47 7.01 -14.79 15.55
N GLY A 48 5.92 -14.34 14.93
CA GLY A 48 5.97 -13.40 13.81
C GLY A 48 6.57 -12.05 14.18
N LEU A 49 6.34 -11.55 15.39
CA LEU A 49 6.99 -10.32 15.87
C LEU A 49 8.50 -10.51 16.07
N VAL A 50 8.92 -11.61 16.67
CA VAL A 50 10.37 -11.89 16.84
C VAL A 50 11.05 -11.99 15.48
N TYR A 51 10.47 -12.77 14.56
CA TYR A 51 10.99 -12.90 13.20
C TYR A 51 11.07 -11.56 12.46
N ALA A 52 10.02 -10.74 12.54
CA ALA A 52 10.00 -9.42 11.94
C ALA A 52 11.07 -8.48 12.51
N LEU A 53 11.30 -8.52 13.83
CA LEU A 53 12.35 -7.75 14.49
C LEU A 53 13.76 -8.22 14.09
N GLU A 54 13.97 -9.53 13.94
CA GLU A 54 15.23 -10.11 13.47
C GLU A 54 15.55 -9.69 12.04
N ASN A 55 14.54 -9.60 11.16
CA ASN A 55 14.74 -9.21 9.77
C ASN A 55 14.66 -7.69 9.54
N TYR A 56 14.33 -6.89 10.56
CA TYR A 56 14.11 -5.45 10.40
C TYR A 56 15.33 -4.70 9.83
N HIS A 57 16.54 -5.16 10.14
CA HIS A 57 17.78 -4.55 9.65
C HIS A 57 18.02 -4.73 8.14
N GLN A 58 17.32 -5.66 7.48
CA GLN A 58 17.49 -5.93 6.05
C GLN A 58 16.95 -4.79 5.18
N GLY A 59 16.18 -3.87 5.77
CA GLY A 59 15.55 -2.77 5.05
C GLY A 59 14.44 -3.25 4.11
N GLN A 60 13.70 -2.30 3.54
CA GLN A 60 12.80 -2.58 2.44
C GLN A 60 13.45 -2.07 1.15
N ALA A 61 13.29 -2.81 0.06
CA ALA A 61 13.68 -2.32 -1.26
C ALA A 61 12.94 -1.00 -1.54
N VAL A 62 13.70 0.05 -1.80
CA VAL A 62 13.15 1.35 -2.18
C VAL A 62 12.91 1.31 -3.68
N ILE A 63 11.65 1.38 -4.08
CA ILE A 63 11.28 1.51 -5.49
C ILE A 63 11.70 2.90 -5.95
N THR A 64 12.50 3.00 -7.00
CA THR A 64 12.94 4.28 -7.58
C THR A 64 11.93 4.78 -8.62
N ALA A 65 12.01 6.07 -8.96
CA ALA A 65 11.15 6.64 -10.00
C ALA A 65 11.39 5.95 -11.36
N GLU A 66 12.64 5.68 -11.70
CA GLU A 66 13.04 5.08 -12.98
C GLU A 66 12.44 3.68 -13.16
N GLN A 67 12.29 2.92 -12.07
CA GLN A 67 11.66 1.59 -12.10
C GLN A 67 10.17 1.65 -12.45
N LEU A 68 9.51 2.80 -12.28
CA LEU A 68 8.10 2.99 -12.62
C LEU A 68 7.89 3.41 -14.07
N GLN A 69 8.95 3.88 -14.75
CA GLN A 69 8.86 4.42 -16.10
C GLN A 69 8.23 3.46 -17.13
N PRO A 70 8.59 2.15 -17.16
CA PRO A 70 7.96 1.21 -18.10
C PRO A 70 6.45 1.06 -17.87
N VAL A 71 6.00 1.16 -16.62
CA VAL A 71 4.59 1.04 -16.26
C VAL A 71 3.83 2.32 -16.65
N VAL A 72 4.44 3.48 -16.44
CA VAL A 72 3.91 4.78 -16.85
C VAL A 72 3.69 4.83 -18.36
N GLU A 73 4.66 4.34 -19.14
CA GLU A 73 4.56 4.24 -20.59
C GLU A 73 3.46 3.28 -21.02
N ALA A 74 3.39 2.10 -20.38
CA ALA A 74 2.35 1.12 -20.69
C ALA A 74 0.94 1.64 -20.41
N ILE A 75 0.73 2.39 -19.31
CA ILE A 75 -0.57 3.01 -19.01
C ILE A 75 -0.88 4.15 -19.97
N SER A 76 0.12 4.98 -20.31
CA SER A 76 -0.07 6.11 -21.22
C SER A 76 -0.30 5.68 -22.68
N ALA A 77 0.01 4.43 -23.02
CA ALA A 77 -0.35 3.82 -24.31
C ALA A 77 -1.82 3.40 -24.39
N ILE A 78 -2.56 3.41 -23.26
CA ILE A 78 -3.99 3.08 -23.22
C ILE A 78 -4.79 4.33 -23.61
N HIS A 79 -5.71 4.15 -24.56
CA HIS A 79 -6.60 5.22 -25.02
C HIS A 79 -7.33 5.91 -23.87
N GLY A 80 -7.36 7.25 -23.87
CA GLY A 80 -8.04 8.05 -22.85
C GLY A 80 -7.34 8.07 -21.48
N LEU A 81 -6.17 7.46 -21.34
CA LEU A 81 -5.37 7.48 -20.11
C LEU A 81 -4.02 8.19 -20.32
N THR A 82 -3.56 8.90 -19.31
CA THR A 82 -2.20 9.45 -19.25
C THR A 82 -1.64 9.21 -17.86
N ALA A 83 -0.37 8.83 -17.76
CA ALA A 83 0.29 8.61 -16.48
C ALA A 83 1.57 9.43 -16.32
N ASP A 84 1.85 9.81 -15.08
CA ASP A 84 3.09 10.48 -14.65
C ASP A 84 3.56 9.96 -13.29
N ILE A 85 4.84 10.18 -12.98
CA ILE A 85 5.40 9.81 -11.67
C ILE A 85 5.27 11.00 -10.72
N GLU A 86 4.67 10.76 -9.56
CA GLU A 86 4.60 11.74 -8.47
C GLU A 86 5.36 11.29 -7.23
N GLN A 87 6.00 12.23 -6.55
CA GLN A 87 6.56 12.00 -5.22
C GLN A 87 5.47 12.20 -4.15
N ASP A 88 5.58 11.46 -3.05
CA ASP A 88 4.74 11.66 -1.86
C ASP A 88 4.77 13.11 -1.35
N GLU A 89 3.60 13.58 -0.89
CA GLU A 89 3.36 14.98 -0.52
C GLU A 89 4.25 15.47 0.64
N ALA A 90 4.77 14.55 1.46
CA ALA A 90 5.67 14.88 2.57
C ALA A 90 7.15 14.88 2.18
N GLY A 91 7.47 14.80 0.87
CA GLY A 91 8.85 14.82 0.36
C GLY A 91 9.65 13.54 0.64
N ARG A 92 8.98 12.47 1.08
CA ARG A 92 9.60 11.16 1.28
C ARG A 92 9.97 10.56 -0.07
N ALA A 93 10.99 9.70 -0.12
CA ALA A 93 11.36 8.93 -1.31
C ALA A 93 10.34 7.80 -1.59
N ILE A 94 9.08 8.19 -1.76
CA ILE A 94 7.95 7.33 -2.09
C ILE A 94 7.43 7.86 -3.41
N TRP A 95 7.49 7.02 -4.43
CA TRP A 95 7.08 7.35 -5.79
C TRP A 95 5.78 6.62 -6.13
N ARG A 96 4.88 7.29 -6.84
CA ARG A 96 3.58 6.75 -7.24
C ARG A 96 3.36 7.02 -8.71
N ILE A 97 2.50 6.20 -9.31
CA ILE A 97 2.03 6.42 -10.68
C ILE A 97 0.71 7.16 -10.57
N ARG A 98 0.70 8.43 -10.95
CA ARG A 98 -0.51 9.23 -11.10
C ARG A 98 -1.13 8.93 -12.46
N ILE A 99 -2.43 8.69 -12.50
CA ILE A 99 -3.18 8.37 -13.71
C ILE A 99 -4.29 9.41 -13.87
N ARG A 100 -4.31 10.05 -15.03
CA ARG A 100 -5.36 10.97 -15.47
C ARG A 100 -6.25 10.27 -16.49
N VAL A 101 -7.56 10.35 -16.27
CA VAL A 101 -8.57 9.85 -17.20
C VAL A 101 -9.13 11.02 -18.00
N ASN A 102 -9.02 10.94 -19.33
CA ASN A 102 -9.68 11.86 -20.23
C ASN A 102 -11.09 11.35 -20.53
N ALA A 103 -12.08 11.87 -19.81
CA ALA A 103 -13.48 11.45 -19.97
C ALA A 103 -14.06 11.74 -21.36
N GLN A 104 -13.54 12.74 -22.08
CA GLN A 104 -14.00 13.06 -23.43
C GLN A 104 -13.53 12.01 -24.45
N GLU A 105 -12.32 11.49 -24.28
CA GLU A 105 -11.77 10.44 -25.14
C GLU A 105 -12.29 9.05 -24.75
N LEU A 106 -12.41 8.79 -23.44
CA LEU A 106 -12.75 7.47 -22.91
C LEU A 106 -14.26 7.22 -22.81
N GLY A 107 -15.09 8.27 -22.85
CA GLY A 107 -16.55 8.16 -22.64
C GLY A 107 -16.99 7.96 -21.19
N VAL A 108 -16.06 7.63 -20.28
CA VAL A 108 -16.29 7.48 -18.85
C VAL A 108 -15.26 8.27 -18.03
N ASP A 109 -15.66 8.73 -16.85
CA ASP A 109 -14.78 9.49 -15.97
C ASP A 109 -13.95 8.59 -15.03
N ALA A 110 -12.98 9.20 -14.33
CA ALA A 110 -12.12 8.49 -13.40
C ALA A 110 -12.86 7.76 -12.27
N ARG A 111 -14.05 8.23 -11.87
CA ARG A 111 -14.84 7.58 -10.81
C ARG A 111 -15.38 6.24 -11.27
N VAL A 112 -15.81 6.17 -12.53
CA VAL A 112 -16.27 4.93 -13.16
C VAL A 112 -15.10 3.97 -13.35
N VAL A 113 -13.98 4.44 -13.90
CA VAL A 113 -12.77 3.61 -14.09
C VAL A 113 -12.31 3.00 -12.76
N GLU A 114 -12.17 3.81 -11.71
CA GLU A 114 -11.77 3.30 -10.39
C GLU A 114 -12.81 2.35 -9.78
N ALA A 115 -14.11 2.62 -9.96
CA ALA A 115 -15.14 1.72 -9.48
C ALA A 115 -15.07 0.35 -10.17
N GLN A 116 -14.76 0.31 -11.47
CA GLN A 116 -14.57 -0.93 -12.23
C GLN A 116 -13.27 -1.67 -11.87
N LEU A 117 -12.21 -0.94 -11.48
CA LEU A 117 -11.00 -1.53 -10.90
C LEU A 117 -11.31 -2.25 -9.58
N ARG A 118 -12.08 -1.59 -8.71
CA ARG A 118 -12.45 -2.14 -7.40
C ARG A 118 -13.48 -3.28 -7.49
N GLY A 119 -14.35 -3.23 -8.49
CA GLY A 119 -15.44 -4.19 -8.69
C GLY A 119 -15.13 -5.38 -9.60
N GLY A 120 -13.90 -5.48 -10.12
CA GLY A 120 -13.47 -6.64 -10.92
C GLY A 120 -13.25 -7.90 -10.07
N ASP A 121 -13.02 -9.03 -10.74
CA ASP A 121 -12.72 -10.32 -10.09
C ASP A 121 -11.52 -10.22 -9.14
N ILE A 122 -10.51 -9.44 -9.54
CA ILE A 122 -9.44 -8.97 -8.68
C ILE A 122 -9.74 -7.51 -8.32
N ALA A 123 -10.05 -7.26 -7.06
CA ALA A 123 -10.33 -5.92 -6.57
C ALA A 123 -9.04 -5.09 -6.45
N ILE A 124 -8.90 -4.07 -7.30
CA ILE A 124 -7.75 -3.16 -7.30
C ILE A 124 -8.17 -1.85 -6.62
N TYR A 125 -7.50 -1.52 -5.51
CA TYR A 125 -7.77 -0.31 -4.73
C TYR A 125 -6.70 0.77 -5.01
N ALA A 126 -7.10 1.83 -5.70
CA ALA A 126 -6.25 2.99 -5.97
C ALA A 126 -6.32 4.06 -4.86
N ARG A 127 -5.40 5.02 -4.88
CA ARG A 127 -5.50 6.27 -4.10
C ARG A 127 -6.41 7.25 -4.82
N ARG A 128 -7.51 7.66 -4.16
CA ARG A 128 -8.64 8.37 -4.77
C ARG A 128 -8.75 9.85 -4.40
N TYR A 129 -7.70 10.46 -3.84
CA TYR A 129 -7.79 11.82 -3.28
C TYR A 129 -8.22 12.87 -4.31
N ASN A 130 -7.84 12.70 -5.58
CA ASN A 130 -8.12 13.64 -6.67
C ASN A 130 -9.13 13.09 -7.70
N LEU A 131 -9.95 12.10 -7.31
CA LEU A 131 -10.84 11.41 -8.25
C LEU A 131 -11.85 12.35 -8.92
N HIS A 132 -12.29 13.38 -8.19
CA HIS A 132 -13.16 14.44 -8.69
C HIS A 132 -12.51 15.33 -9.76
N GLN A 133 -11.17 15.32 -9.87
CA GLN A 133 -10.38 16.03 -10.87
C GLN A 133 -10.00 15.13 -12.05
N GLY A 134 -10.57 13.93 -12.12
CA GLY A 134 -10.24 12.93 -13.15
C GLY A 134 -8.92 12.20 -12.89
N VAL A 135 -8.42 12.18 -11.65
CA VAL A 135 -7.09 11.64 -11.31
C VAL A 135 -7.14 10.65 -10.14
N PHE A 136 -6.39 9.55 -10.26
CA PHE A 136 -6.10 8.65 -9.14
C PHE A 136 -4.64 8.17 -9.23
N SER A 137 -4.13 7.55 -8.15
CA SER A 137 -2.73 7.10 -8.13
C SER A 137 -2.59 5.64 -7.69
N LEU A 138 -1.57 4.96 -8.21
CA LEU A 138 -1.14 3.63 -7.78
C LEU A 138 0.12 3.77 -6.91
N ASP A 139 0.10 3.16 -5.73
CA ASP A 139 1.26 3.09 -4.82
C ASP A 139 1.95 1.72 -5.00
N PRO A 140 3.14 1.66 -5.62
CA PRO A 140 3.78 0.41 -6.00
C PRO A 140 4.34 -0.37 -4.80
N ARG A 141 4.45 0.24 -3.62
CA ARG A 141 5.07 -0.39 -2.44
C ARG A 141 4.28 -1.57 -1.88
N THR A 142 2.99 -1.64 -2.20
CA THR A 142 2.10 -2.73 -1.78
C THR A 142 1.76 -3.68 -2.92
N VAL A 143 2.47 -3.57 -4.06
CA VAL A 143 2.23 -4.36 -5.27
C VAL A 143 3.35 -5.38 -5.38
N ALA A 144 2.99 -6.66 -5.44
CA ALA A 144 3.96 -7.74 -5.62
C ALA A 144 4.51 -7.77 -7.06
N GLU A 145 5.61 -8.49 -7.24
CA GLU A 145 6.18 -8.69 -8.57
C GLU A 145 5.15 -9.30 -9.53
N GLY A 146 5.02 -8.71 -10.72
CA GLY A 146 4.04 -9.13 -11.74
C GLY A 146 2.62 -8.57 -11.56
N GLU A 147 2.20 -8.16 -10.35
CA GLU A 147 0.85 -7.62 -10.13
C GLU A 147 0.62 -6.29 -10.85
N MET A 148 1.68 -5.51 -11.07
CA MET A 148 1.56 -4.25 -11.82
C MET A 148 1.14 -4.50 -13.28
N ALA A 149 1.60 -5.60 -13.89
CA ALA A 149 1.18 -5.97 -15.24
C ALA A 149 -0.32 -6.34 -15.28
N LEU A 150 -0.85 -6.98 -14.23
CA LEU A 150 -2.28 -7.27 -14.09
C LEU A 150 -3.10 -5.98 -13.97
N ILE A 151 -2.60 -4.99 -13.23
CA ILE A 151 -3.26 -3.69 -13.12
C ILE A 151 -3.32 -2.98 -14.47
N VAL A 152 -2.22 -2.98 -15.23
CA VAL A 152 -2.17 -2.39 -16.58
C VAL A 152 -3.14 -3.12 -17.53
N ALA A 153 -3.16 -4.45 -17.52
CA ALA A 153 -4.08 -5.24 -18.31
C ALA A 153 -5.54 -4.90 -17.97
N ARG A 154 -5.87 -4.80 -16.68
CA ARG A 154 -7.22 -4.45 -16.23
C ARG A 154 -7.63 -3.04 -16.65
N LEU A 155 -6.74 -2.05 -16.56
CA LEU A 155 -6.98 -0.70 -17.06
C LEU A 155 -7.29 -0.70 -18.55
N LYS A 156 -6.56 -1.51 -19.32
CA LYS A 156 -6.77 -1.64 -20.76
C LYS A 156 -8.13 -2.26 -21.08
N GLU A 157 -8.53 -3.33 -20.40
CA GLU A 157 -9.87 -3.93 -20.54
C GLU A 157 -10.98 -2.92 -20.28
N ILE A 158 -10.87 -2.14 -19.20
CA ILE A 158 -11.85 -1.09 -18.85
C ILE A 158 -11.92 -0.04 -19.96
N ALA A 159 -10.78 0.36 -20.51
CA ALA A 159 -10.71 1.35 -21.58
C ALA A 159 -11.27 0.83 -22.92
N ASP A 160 -11.01 -0.44 -23.24
CA ASP A 160 -11.51 -1.06 -24.46
C ASP A 160 -13.03 -1.24 -24.42
N HIS A 161 -13.60 -1.67 -23.29
CA HIS A 161 -15.06 -1.76 -23.11
C HIS A 161 -15.79 -0.41 -23.08
N ALA A 162 -15.10 0.69 -22.74
CA ALA A 162 -15.71 2.02 -22.73
C ALA A 162 -15.82 2.63 -24.13
N LYS A 163 -15.16 2.04 -25.14
CA LYS A 163 -15.27 2.45 -26.55
C LYS A 163 -16.50 1.87 -27.25
N ASP A 164 -17.03 0.76 -26.74
CA ASP A 164 -18.24 0.09 -27.24
C ASP A 164 -19.52 0.80 -26.76
#